data_AF-A0A926BU64-F1
#
_entry.id   AF-A0A926BU64-F1
#
_cell.length_a   1.000
_cell.length_b   1.000
_cell.length_c   1.000
_cell.angle_alpha   90.00
_cell.angle_beta   90.00
_cell.angle_gamma   90.00
#
_symmetry.space_group_name_H-M   'P 1'
#
loop_
_entity.id
_entity.type
_entity.pdbx_description
1 polymer ?
#
loop_
_entity_poly.entity_id
_entity_poly.type
_entity_poly.pdbx_seq_one_letter_code
_entity_poly.pdbx_strand_id
1 'polypeptide(L)' 'MTREISHRGPDDDGVYVSDDRQVGLGFRRLSIIDLSAAGHQPMSTDDGLIWLVFNGEIYNHLDIRRDLETKGYRYRSATD' A
#
# COMPACT_ATOMS: atom_id res chain seq x y z
N MET A 1 -6.79 1.96 -17.54
CA MET A 1 -7.74 1.39 -16.55
C MET A 1 -7.79 2.21 -15.26
N THR A 2 -6.70 2.33 -14.49
CA THR A 2 -6.72 3.13 -13.23
C THR A 2 -6.96 4.63 -13.41
N ARG A 3 -6.74 5.17 -14.62
CA ARG A 3 -7.00 6.58 -14.92
C ARG A 3 -8.47 6.99 -14.77
N GLU A 4 -9.40 6.09 -15.04
CA GLU A 4 -10.85 6.36 -14.93
C GLU A 4 -11.28 6.67 -13.50
N ILE A 5 -10.51 6.19 -12.51
CA ILE A 5 -10.74 6.43 -11.08
C ILE A 5 -9.73 7.41 -10.47
N SER A 6 -9.02 8.22 -11.29
CA SER A 6 -8.04 9.19 -10.80
C SER A 6 -8.62 10.18 -9.79
N HIS A 7 -9.88 10.55 -9.95
CA HIS A 7 -10.60 11.44 -9.03
C HIS A 7 -10.72 10.88 -7.60
N ARG A 8 -10.56 9.56 -7.41
CA ARG A 8 -10.59 8.92 -6.07
C ARG A 8 -9.24 8.95 -5.36
N GLY A 9 -8.16 9.26 -6.08
CA GLY A 9 -6.80 9.26 -5.57
C GLY A 9 -5.89 10.07 -6.47
N PRO A 10 -5.95 11.42 -6.35
CA PRO A 10 -5.24 12.32 -7.25
C PRO A 10 -3.76 12.49 -6.91
N ASP A 11 -3.31 12.03 -5.74
CA ASP A 11 -1.99 12.37 -5.21
C ASP A 11 -0.87 11.46 -5.73
N ASP A 12 -1.18 10.19 -5.98
CA ASP A 12 -0.20 9.20 -6.44
C ASP A 12 -0.87 8.03 -7.19
N ASP A 13 -0.10 7.33 -8.02
CA ASP A 13 -0.56 6.13 -8.72
C ASP A 13 0.53 5.09 -8.92
N GLY A 14 0.12 3.82 -8.86
CA GLY A 14 1.03 2.69 -8.98
C GLY A 14 0.40 1.51 -9.70
N VAL A 15 1.26 0.72 -10.34
CA VAL A 15 0.90 -0.51 -11.04
C VAL A 15 1.95 -1.57 -10.75
N TYR A 16 1.49 -2.77 -10.41
CA TYR A 16 2.30 -3.97 -10.37
C TYR A 16 1.78 -4.97 -11.41
N VAL A 17 2.69 -5.64 -12.10
CA VAL A 17 2.37 -6.76 -13.01
C VAL A 17 3.31 -7.91 -12.66
N SER A 18 2.76 -9.11 -12.46
CA SER A 18 3.55 -10.30 -12.17
C SER A 18 4.48 -10.67 -13.33
N ASP A 19 5.58 -11.37 -13.03
CA ASP A 19 6.59 -11.74 -14.04
C ASP A 19 6.01 -12.60 -15.18
N ASP A 20 5.07 -13.48 -14.85
CA ASP A 20 4.32 -14.31 -15.81
C ASP A 20 3.17 -13.57 -16.52
N ARG A 21 2.96 -12.30 -16.16
CA ARG A 21 1.94 -11.38 -16.70
C ARG A 21 0.50 -11.88 -16.55
N GLN A 22 0.25 -12.79 -15.62
CA GLN A 22 -1.10 -13.29 -15.35
C GLN A 22 -1.87 -12.41 -14.36
N VAL A 23 -1.16 -11.61 -13.55
CA VAL A 23 -1.76 -10.76 -12.51
C VAL A 23 -1.29 -9.31 -12.68
N GLY A 24 -2.24 -8.38 -12.57
CA GLY A 24 -1.97 -6.95 -12.51
C GLY A 24 -2.74 -6.31 -11.37
N LEU A 25 -2.06 -5.49 -10.57
CA LEU A 25 -2.65 -4.66 -9.52
C LEU A 25 -2.44 -3.19 -9.88
N GLY A 26 -3.43 -2.35 -9.62
CA GLY A 26 -3.35 -0.92 -9.88
C GLY A 26 -4.03 -0.11 -8.78
N PHE A 27 -3.43 1.00 -8.39
CA PHE A 27 -3.92 1.85 -7.31
C PHE A 27 -3.88 3.34 -7.66
N ARG A 28 -4.83 4.08 -7.10
CA ARG A 28 -4.89 5.55 -7.09
C ARG A 28 -4.99 5.97 -5.64
N ARG A 29 -4.03 6.77 -5.17
CA ARG A 29 -3.92 7.12 -3.76
C ARG A 29 -4.43 8.53 -3.51
N LEU A 30 -5.33 8.64 -2.53
CA LEU A 30 -5.57 9.88 -1.81
C LEU A 30 -4.76 9.77 -0.52
N SER A 31 -3.81 10.67 -0.31
CA SER A 31 -2.85 10.61 0.79
C SER A 31 -3.46 11.25 2.03
N ILE A 32 -3.81 10.45 3.03
CA ILE A 32 -4.42 10.90 4.30
C ILE A 32 -3.49 10.57 5.47
N ILE A 33 -3.18 9.28 5.67
CA ILE A 33 -2.19 8.80 6.64
C ILE A 33 -0.88 8.49 5.90
N ASP A 34 0.25 8.95 6.45
CA ASP A 34 1.56 8.95 5.80
C ASP A 34 1.56 9.63 4.42
N LEU A 35 1.82 10.94 4.42
CA LEU A 35 1.86 11.75 3.20
C LEU A 35 3.17 11.59 2.41
N SER A 36 4.09 10.75 2.88
CA SER A 36 5.37 10.55 2.21
C SER A 36 5.27 9.53 1.07
N ALA A 37 6.31 9.46 0.24
CA ALA A 37 6.42 8.45 -0.81
C ALA A 37 6.46 7.00 -0.26
N ALA A 38 6.68 6.81 1.04
CA ALA A 38 6.65 5.49 1.66
C ALA A 38 5.24 4.86 1.66
N GLY A 39 4.19 5.68 1.59
CA GLY A 39 2.79 5.23 1.49
C GLY A 39 2.36 4.74 0.10
N HIS A 40 3.27 4.71 -0.88
CA HIS A 40 3.01 4.27 -2.25
C HIS A 40 2.46 2.83 -2.32
N GLN A 41 1.46 2.61 -3.17
CA GLN A 41 0.88 1.29 -3.43
C GLN A 41 0.81 1.03 -4.95
N PRO A 42 0.87 -0.24 -5.40
CA PRO A 42 0.87 -1.49 -4.63
C PRO A 42 2.10 -1.70 -3.74
N MET A 43 1.89 -2.23 -2.54
CA MET A 43 2.96 -2.56 -1.59
C MET A 43 3.34 -4.01 -1.68
N SER A 44 4.60 -4.33 -1.37
CA SER A 44 5.09 -5.70 -1.30
C SER A 44 5.73 -6.05 0.04
N THR A 45 5.86 -7.34 0.34
CA THR A 45 6.78 -7.82 1.39
C THR A 45 8.24 -7.54 1.01
N ASP A 46 9.16 -7.59 1.98
CA ASP A 46 10.60 -7.33 1.74
C ASP A 46 11.21 -8.26 0.67
N ASP A 47 10.68 -9.48 0.57
CA ASP A 47 11.09 -10.49 -0.43
C ASP A 47 10.36 -10.37 -1.77
N GLY A 48 9.40 -9.44 -1.90
CA GLY A 48 8.64 -9.21 -3.12
C GLY A 48 7.66 -10.32 -3.50
N LEU A 49 7.44 -11.31 -2.64
CA LEU A 49 6.59 -12.46 -2.94
C LEU A 49 5.09 -12.17 -2.78
N ILE A 50 4.72 -11.29 -1.87
CA ILE A 50 3.32 -10.92 -1.60
C ILE A 50 3.13 -9.45 -1.96
N TRP A 51 2.06 -9.15 -2.69
CA TRP A 51 1.67 -7.80 -3.09
C TRP A 51 0.26 -7.47 -2.60
N LEU A 52 0.04 -6.21 -2.22
CA LEU A 52 -1.21 -5.72 -1.64
C LEU A 52 -1.60 -4.37 -2.27
N VAL A 53 -2.91 -4.21 -2.47
CA VAL A 53 -3.57 -2.91 -2.61
C VAL A 53 -4.71 -2.81 -1.59
N PHE A 54 -4.90 -1.64 -1.00
CA PHE A 54 -5.91 -1.41 0.04
C PHE A 54 -6.54 -0.03 -0.10
N ASN A 55 -7.87 0.03 -0.10
CA ASN A 55 -8.65 1.27 -0.10
C ASN A 55 -9.56 1.30 1.13
N GLY A 56 -9.17 2.07 2.14
CA GLY A 56 -9.86 2.14 3.43
C GLY A 56 -8.95 2.75 4.48
N GLU A 57 -9.34 2.58 5.74
CA GLU A 57 -8.59 3.03 6.91
C GLU A 57 -8.66 1.94 8.00
N ILE A 58 -7.52 1.49 8.51
CA ILE A 58 -7.40 0.58 9.65
C ILE A 58 -7.24 1.42 10.92
N TYR A 59 -8.36 1.77 11.55
CA TYR A 59 -8.38 2.74 12.66
C TYR A 59 -7.48 2.37 13.85
N ASN A 60 -7.26 1.08 14.12
CA ASN A 60 -6.40 0.60 15.21
C ASN A 60 -5.01 0.18 14.74
N HIS A 61 -4.54 0.65 13.58
CA HIS A 61 -3.25 0.25 13.00
C HIS A 61 -2.06 0.53 13.93
N LEU A 62 -2.10 1.58 14.74
CA LEU A 62 -1.02 1.90 15.68
C LEU A 62 -0.87 0.85 16.78
N ASP A 63 -1.98 0.31 17.29
CA ASP A 63 -1.97 -0.76 18.29
C ASP A 63 -1.48 -2.07 17.67
N ILE A 64 -2.00 -2.41 16.48
CA ILE A 64 -1.57 -3.58 15.70
C ILE A 64 -0.07 -3.49 15.38
N ARG A 65 0.41 -2.31 14.97
CA ARG A 65 1.81 -2.06 14.65
C ARG A 65 2.70 -2.28 15.87
N ARG A 66 2.34 -1.75 17.04
CA ARG A 66 3.10 -1.98 18.29
C ARG A 66 3.21 -3.47 18.58
N ASP A 67 2.10 -4.21 18.49
CA ASP A 67 2.10 -5.66 18.70
C ASP A 67 2.99 -6.39 17.69
N LEU A 68 2.99 -5.98 16.42
CA LEU A 68 3.81 -6.60 15.38
C LEU A 68 5.29 -6.22 15.51
N GLU A 69 5.62 -4.99 15.88
CA GLU A 69 7.01 -4.57 16.18
C GLU A 69 7.60 -5.40 17.33
N THR A 70 6.82 -5.75 18.37
CA THR A 70 7.27 -6.66 19.44
C THR A 70 7.56 -8.09 18.95
N LYS A 71 6.94 -8.50 17.84
CA LYS A 71 7.16 -9.80 17.18
C LYS A 71 8.29 -9.73 16.14
N GLY A 72 8.94 -8.58 15.99
CA GLY A 72 10.09 -8.39 15.09
C GLY A 72 9.75 -7.95 13.67
N TYR A 73 8.48 -7.60 13.38
CA TYR A 73 8.12 -7.04 12.08
C TYR A 73 8.68 -5.63 11.92
N ARG A 74 9.15 -5.32 10.70
CA ARG A 74 9.70 -4.00 10.34
C ARG A 74 8.75 -3.30 9.37
N TYR A 75 8.52 -2.02 9.61
CA TYR A 75 7.65 -1.19 8.79
C TYR A 75 8.49 -0.23 7.95
N ARG A 76 8.14 -0.09 6.67
CA ARG A 76 8.79 0.84 5.74
C ARG A 76 8.00 2.14 5.55
N SER A 77 6.76 2.18 6.00
CA SER A 77 5.88 3.35 5.97
C SER A 77 5.18 3.53 7.31
N ALA A 78 4.50 4.66 7.47
CA ALA A 78 3.61 4.97 8.58
C ALA A 78 2.12 4.86 8.20
N THR A 79 1.81 4.31 7.02
CA THR A 79 0.43 3.98 6.65
C THR A 79 -0.14 2.95 7.63
N ASP A 80 -1.46 2.92 7.68
CA ASP A 80 -2.27 1.92 8.37
C ASP A 80 -2.20 0.52 7.76
#